data_AF-A0A617MK91-F1
#
_entry.id   AF-A0A617MK91-F1
#
_cell.length_a   1.000
_cell.length_b   1.000
_cell.length_c   1.000
_cell.angle_alpha   90.00
_cell.angle_beta   90.00
_cell.angle_gamma   90.00
#
_symmetry.space_group_name_H-M   'P 1'
#
loop_
_entity.id
_entity.type
_entity.pdbx_description
1 polymer ?
#
loop_
_entity_poly.entity_id
_entity_poly.type
_entity_poly.pdbx_seq_one_letter_code
_entity_poly.pdbx_strand_id
1 'polypeptide(L)'
;PADPAVTAAAGAETDAARKNAAALAQTLMAKTRPGTGNAYLTRKGFPGRECRMLTGTHRAGGVSWRAGDLVVPLYDDSGELVNLQLISADGRKRTLKGGQVRGTCHILEGQNQAGKRLWIAEGYATALTVHHLTGETVMVALSSVNLLSLASLARQKHPACQIVLAADRDLSGDGQKKAAAAADACEGVVALPPVFGDWNDAFTQYGGEATRKAIYDAIRPPAESPFDTMSEAEFSAMSTSEKAMRIYEHYGEALAVDANGQLLSRYENGVWKVLPPQDFARDVAGLFQRLRAPFSSG
;
A
#
# COMPACT_ATOMS: atom_id res chain seq x y z
N PRO A 1 -17.68 -4.40 32.96
CA PRO A 1 -17.37 -5.80 32.57
C PRO A 1 -18.59 -6.43 31.88
N ALA A 2 -18.45 -6.85 30.62
CA ALA A 2 -19.54 -7.49 29.89
C ALA A 2 -19.79 -8.92 30.43
N ASP A 3 -21.05 -9.35 30.44
CA ASP A 3 -21.47 -10.65 30.96
C ASP A 3 -20.87 -11.81 30.10
N PRO A 4 -20.19 -12.79 30.71
CA PRO A 4 -19.59 -13.94 30.01
C PRO A 4 -20.61 -14.76 29.20
N ALA A 5 -21.89 -14.81 29.60
CA ALA A 5 -22.92 -15.51 28.84
C ALA A 5 -23.32 -14.74 27.56
N VAL A 6 -23.35 -13.41 27.63
CA VAL A 6 -23.64 -12.53 26.48
C VAL A 6 -22.49 -12.54 25.47
N THR A 7 -21.25 -12.61 25.94
CA THR A 7 -20.06 -12.73 25.06
C THR A 7 -19.95 -14.10 24.40
N ALA A 8 -20.31 -15.19 25.10
CA ALA A 8 -20.37 -16.53 24.50
C ALA A 8 -21.48 -16.67 23.44
N ALA A 9 -22.67 -16.11 23.70
CA ALA A 9 -23.77 -16.09 22.74
C ALA A 9 -23.45 -15.23 21.50
N ALA A 10 -22.87 -14.04 21.70
CA ALA A 10 -22.40 -13.20 20.60
C ALA A 10 -21.27 -13.87 19.78
N GLY A 11 -20.38 -14.61 20.44
CA GLY A 11 -19.35 -15.42 19.76
C GLY A 11 -19.94 -16.53 18.90
N ALA A 12 -20.89 -17.30 19.45
CA ALA A 12 -21.57 -18.38 18.73
C ALA A 12 -22.42 -17.88 17.55
N GLU A 13 -23.11 -16.75 17.70
CA GLU A 13 -23.88 -16.11 16.62
C GLU A 13 -22.95 -15.61 15.51
N THR A 14 -21.77 -15.11 15.87
CA THR A 14 -20.73 -14.69 14.92
C THR A 14 -20.16 -15.89 14.14
N ASP A 15 -19.95 -17.03 14.79
CA ASP A 15 -19.42 -18.23 14.13
C ASP A 15 -20.45 -18.93 13.23
N ALA A 16 -21.71 -18.97 13.64
CA ALA A 16 -22.79 -19.45 12.77
C ALA A 16 -22.93 -18.56 11.52
N ALA A 17 -22.87 -17.24 11.69
CA ALA A 17 -22.91 -16.30 10.56
C ALA A 17 -21.72 -16.50 9.59
N ARG A 18 -20.51 -16.72 10.12
CA ARG A 18 -19.33 -17.02 9.31
C ARG A 18 -19.48 -18.32 8.51
N LYS A 19 -19.93 -19.40 9.15
CA LYS A 19 -20.18 -20.69 8.47
C LYS A 19 -21.21 -20.55 7.36
N ASN A 20 -22.31 -19.84 7.61
CA ASN A 20 -23.34 -19.58 6.61
C ASN A 20 -22.80 -18.76 5.43
N ALA A 21 -21.98 -17.74 5.72
CA ALA A 21 -21.35 -16.93 4.68
C ALA A 21 -20.33 -17.72 3.84
N ALA A 22 -19.54 -18.61 4.46
CA ALA A 22 -18.61 -19.48 3.76
C ALA A 22 -19.37 -20.47 2.84
N ALA A 23 -20.44 -21.11 3.32
CA ALA A 23 -21.29 -21.98 2.51
C ALA A 23 -21.95 -21.22 1.34
N LEU A 24 -22.39 -19.98 1.58
CA LEU A 24 -22.91 -19.12 0.52
C LEU A 24 -21.82 -18.72 -0.48
N ALA A 25 -20.60 -18.45 -0.02
CA ALA A 25 -19.46 -18.15 -0.89
C ALA A 25 -19.16 -19.32 -1.83
N GLN A 26 -19.12 -20.55 -1.30
CA GLN A 26 -18.95 -21.77 -2.11
C GLN A 26 -20.08 -21.93 -3.15
N THR A 27 -21.34 -21.75 -2.72
CA THR A 27 -22.51 -21.83 -3.61
C THR A 27 -22.44 -20.81 -4.75
N LEU A 28 -22.03 -19.58 -4.45
CA LEU A 28 -21.88 -18.52 -5.44
C LEU A 28 -20.68 -18.78 -6.36
N MET A 29 -19.55 -19.25 -5.82
CA MET A 29 -18.36 -19.60 -6.60
C MET A 29 -18.65 -20.71 -7.62
N ALA A 30 -19.47 -21.71 -7.26
CA ALA A 30 -19.94 -22.74 -8.19
C ALA A 30 -20.82 -22.17 -9.32
N LYS A 31 -21.41 -20.99 -9.13
CA LYS A 31 -22.19 -20.23 -10.12
C LYS A 31 -21.37 -19.11 -10.75
N THR A 32 -20.07 -19.31 -10.89
CA THR A 32 -19.18 -18.42 -11.64
C THR A 32 -18.61 -19.10 -12.86
N ARG A 33 -18.22 -18.30 -13.85
CA ARG A 33 -17.40 -18.74 -14.98
C ARG A 33 -16.19 -17.81 -15.12
N PRO A 34 -15.01 -18.34 -15.49
CA PRO A 34 -13.91 -17.50 -15.94
C PRO A 34 -14.27 -16.82 -17.26
N GLY A 35 -13.72 -15.63 -17.50
CA GLY A 35 -13.83 -14.93 -18.76
C GLY A 35 -13.19 -13.55 -18.74
N THR A 36 -13.11 -12.93 -19.91
CA THR A 36 -12.62 -11.57 -20.13
C THR A 36 -13.78 -10.63 -20.49
N GLY A 37 -13.51 -9.33 -20.66
CA GLY A 37 -14.51 -8.34 -21.08
C GLY A 37 -15.50 -7.94 -19.98
N ASN A 38 -15.19 -8.18 -18.69
CA ASN A 38 -16.03 -7.75 -17.58
C ASN A 38 -16.22 -6.23 -17.57
N ALA A 39 -17.45 -5.75 -17.43
CA ALA A 39 -17.78 -4.32 -17.55
C ALA A 39 -17.04 -3.42 -16.54
N TYR A 40 -16.89 -3.88 -15.28
CA TYR A 40 -16.14 -3.13 -14.26
C TYR A 40 -14.66 -3.06 -14.62
N LEU A 41 -14.04 -4.19 -14.99
CA LEU A 41 -12.62 -4.26 -15.35
C LEU A 41 -12.30 -3.47 -16.63
N THR A 42 -13.17 -3.52 -17.64
CA THR A 42 -13.06 -2.71 -18.85
C THR A 42 -12.99 -1.22 -18.51
N ARG A 43 -13.87 -0.72 -17.63
CA ARG A 43 -13.85 0.67 -17.17
C ARG A 43 -12.59 1.00 -16.36
N LYS A 44 -12.03 0.02 -15.66
CA LYS A 44 -10.78 0.13 -14.92
C LYS A 44 -9.53 -0.06 -15.81
N GLY A 45 -9.68 -0.13 -17.13
CA GLY A 45 -8.56 -0.22 -18.09
C GLY A 45 -8.06 -1.64 -18.35
N PHE A 46 -8.80 -2.67 -17.94
CA PHE A 46 -8.40 -4.08 -18.03
C PHE A 46 -9.41 -4.96 -18.79
N PRO A 47 -9.78 -4.64 -20.05
CA PRO A 47 -10.78 -5.42 -20.80
C PRO A 47 -10.37 -6.87 -21.06
N GLY A 48 -9.07 -7.12 -21.24
CA GLY A 48 -8.53 -8.46 -21.49
C GLY A 48 -8.22 -9.27 -20.24
N ARG A 49 -8.44 -8.72 -19.04
CA ARG A 49 -8.11 -9.42 -17.79
C ARG A 49 -9.12 -10.53 -17.54
N GLU A 50 -8.62 -11.76 -17.44
CA GLU A 50 -9.44 -12.87 -16.99
C GLU A 50 -9.89 -12.66 -15.54
N CYS A 51 -11.16 -12.93 -15.29
CA CYS A 51 -11.77 -12.83 -13.97
C CYS A 51 -12.93 -13.82 -13.82
N ARG A 52 -13.41 -13.99 -12.58
CA ARG A 52 -14.59 -14.79 -12.28
C ARG A 52 -15.84 -13.92 -12.33
N MET A 53 -16.83 -14.32 -13.13
CA MET A 53 -18.09 -13.61 -13.28
C MET A 53 -19.27 -14.49 -12.88
N LEU A 54 -20.28 -13.92 -12.23
CA LEU A 54 -21.53 -14.61 -11.95
C LEU A 54 -22.19 -15.08 -13.25
N THR A 55 -22.78 -16.27 -13.22
CA THR A 55 -23.60 -16.81 -14.33
C THR A 55 -25.08 -16.51 -14.18
N GLY A 56 -25.51 -15.99 -13.03
CA GLY A 56 -26.91 -15.67 -12.73
C GLY A 56 -27.07 -14.50 -11.77
N THR A 57 -28.29 -14.29 -11.30
CA THR A 57 -28.64 -13.19 -10.39
C THR A 57 -28.45 -13.60 -8.93
N HIS A 58 -27.94 -12.69 -8.11
CA HIS A 58 -27.89 -12.81 -6.66
C HIS A 58 -28.45 -11.54 -6.01
N ARG A 59 -29.23 -11.66 -4.93
CA ARG A 59 -29.75 -10.50 -4.19
C ARG A 59 -29.33 -10.59 -2.74
N ALA A 60 -28.71 -9.52 -2.24
CA ALA A 60 -28.31 -9.40 -0.84
C ALA A 60 -28.28 -7.94 -0.41
N GLY A 61 -28.80 -7.65 0.79
CA GLY A 61 -28.72 -6.32 1.41
C GLY A 61 -29.28 -5.17 0.56
N GLY A 62 -30.38 -5.41 -0.16
CA GLY A 62 -30.99 -4.42 -1.06
C GLY A 62 -30.25 -4.21 -2.39
N VAL A 63 -29.17 -4.95 -2.66
CA VAL A 63 -28.41 -4.90 -3.90
C VAL A 63 -28.70 -6.15 -4.73
N SER A 64 -28.91 -5.97 -6.04
CA SER A 64 -29.07 -7.07 -7.00
C SER A 64 -27.85 -7.14 -7.91
N TRP A 65 -27.17 -8.27 -7.85
CA TRP A 65 -26.05 -8.65 -8.71
C TRP A 65 -26.57 -9.48 -9.87
N ARG A 66 -25.99 -9.31 -11.06
CA ARG A 66 -26.44 -9.90 -12.32
C ARG A 66 -25.38 -10.82 -12.90
N ALA A 67 -25.77 -11.63 -13.87
CA ALA A 67 -24.82 -12.37 -14.68
C ALA A 67 -23.81 -11.38 -15.33
N GLY A 68 -22.51 -11.72 -15.27
CA GLY A 68 -21.43 -10.86 -15.71
C GLY A 68 -20.81 -9.98 -14.62
N ASP A 69 -21.45 -9.81 -13.46
CA ASP A 69 -20.82 -9.11 -12.32
C ASP A 69 -19.63 -9.90 -11.79
N LEU A 70 -18.60 -9.17 -11.35
CA LEU A 70 -17.31 -9.71 -10.93
C LEU A 70 -17.39 -10.30 -9.51
N VAL A 71 -16.69 -11.42 -9.33
CA VAL A 71 -16.53 -12.11 -8.05
C VAL A 71 -15.05 -12.18 -7.68
N VAL A 72 -14.70 -11.68 -6.49
CA VAL A 72 -13.35 -11.74 -5.92
C VAL A 72 -13.39 -12.66 -4.70
N PRO A 73 -12.88 -13.90 -4.78
CA PRO A 73 -12.90 -14.84 -3.66
C PRO A 73 -11.92 -14.42 -2.56
N LEU A 74 -12.30 -14.65 -1.30
CA LEU A 74 -11.48 -14.38 -0.13
C LEU A 74 -11.16 -15.68 0.60
N TYR A 75 -9.85 -15.92 0.75
CA TYR A 75 -9.31 -17.08 1.42
C TYR A 75 -8.71 -16.69 2.75
N ASP A 76 -8.85 -17.55 3.75
CA ASP A 76 -8.15 -17.40 5.02
C ASP A 76 -6.72 -17.96 4.95
N ASP A 77 -6.03 -17.97 6.08
CA ASP A 77 -4.64 -18.37 6.17
C ASP A 77 -4.38 -19.87 5.91
N SER A 78 -5.44 -20.69 6.02
CA SER A 78 -5.44 -22.12 5.71
C SER A 78 -5.71 -22.42 4.24
N GLY A 79 -6.08 -21.39 3.45
CA GLY A 79 -6.43 -21.53 2.04
C GLY A 79 -7.91 -21.84 1.79
N GLU A 80 -8.75 -21.79 2.83
CA GLU A 80 -10.18 -22.07 2.71
C GLU A 80 -10.96 -20.86 2.21
N LEU A 81 -11.93 -21.10 1.32
CA LEU A 81 -12.84 -20.05 0.85
C LEU A 81 -13.85 -19.72 1.95
N VAL A 82 -13.65 -18.59 2.61
CA VAL A 82 -14.49 -18.16 3.75
C VAL A 82 -15.45 -17.02 3.41
N ASN A 83 -15.18 -16.29 2.32
CA ASN A 83 -16.02 -15.18 1.87
C ASN A 83 -15.73 -14.82 0.40
N LEU A 84 -16.44 -13.84 -0.15
CA LEU A 84 -16.15 -13.22 -1.43
C LEU A 84 -16.60 -11.77 -1.44
N GLN A 85 -16.05 -10.97 -2.35
CA GLN A 85 -16.57 -9.66 -2.72
C GLN A 85 -17.22 -9.72 -4.09
N LEU A 86 -18.44 -9.20 -4.18
CA LEU A 86 -19.13 -8.96 -5.44
C LEU A 86 -18.88 -7.52 -5.88
N ILE A 87 -18.61 -7.34 -7.18
CA ILE A 87 -18.39 -6.05 -7.80
C ILE A 87 -19.26 -5.93 -9.05
N SER A 88 -20.14 -4.94 -9.07
CA SER A 88 -21.14 -4.78 -10.13
C SER A 88 -20.55 -4.01 -11.29
N ALA A 89 -21.20 -4.06 -12.46
CA ALA A 89 -20.80 -3.25 -13.61
C ALA A 89 -20.62 -1.75 -13.28
N ASP A 90 -21.50 -1.16 -12.46
CA ASP A 90 -21.42 0.24 -12.02
C ASP A 90 -20.40 0.47 -10.88
N GLY A 91 -19.81 -0.59 -10.33
CA GLY A 91 -18.69 -0.53 -9.40
C GLY A 91 -19.09 -0.53 -7.93
N ARG A 92 -20.33 -0.90 -7.60
CA ARG A 92 -20.73 -1.17 -6.21
C ARG A 92 -20.02 -2.43 -5.75
N LYS A 93 -19.46 -2.38 -4.53
CA LYS A 93 -18.67 -3.47 -3.94
C LYS A 93 -19.29 -3.89 -2.62
N ARG A 94 -19.52 -5.18 -2.41
CA ARG A 94 -19.96 -5.74 -1.12
C ARG A 94 -19.37 -7.12 -0.88
N THR A 95 -18.96 -7.38 0.36
CA THR A 95 -18.69 -8.74 0.83
C THR A 95 -19.99 -9.41 1.29
N LEU A 96 -19.98 -10.74 1.46
CA LEU A 96 -21.15 -11.42 2.03
C LEU A 96 -21.31 -11.05 3.50
N LYS A 97 -22.55 -10.71 3.88
CA LYS A 97 -22.90 -10.34 5.27
C LYS A 97 -22.59 -11.51 6.21
N GLY A 98 -21.94 -11.22 7.33
CA GLY A 98 -21.55 -12.23 8.32
C GLY A 98 -20.29 -13.02 7.97
N GLY A 99 -19.77 -12.87 6.75
CA GLY A 99 -18.53 -13.52 6.33
C GLY A 99 -17.30 -12.87 6.93
N GLN A 100 -16.26 -13.68 7.13
CA GLN A 100 -14.97 -13.21 7.59
C GLN A 100 -14.32 -12.31 6.52
N VAL A 101 -13.72 -11.20 6.94
CA VAL A 101 -12.91 -10.32 6.08
C VAL A 101 -11.54 -10.12 6.70
N ARG A 102 -11.49 -9.87 8.01
CA ARG A 102 -10.24 -9.74 8.75
C ARG A 102 -9.39 -11.01 8.63
N GLY A 103 -8.13 -10.84 8.22
CA GLY A 103 -7.18 -11.93 8.04
C GLY A 103 -7.43 -12.79 6.78
N THR A 104 -8.31 -12.32 5.88
CA THR A 104 -8.58 -12.99 4.60
C THR A 104 -8.10 -12.13 3.45
N CYS A 105 -7.74 -12.74 2.34
CA CYS A 105 -7.33 -11.99 1.16
C CYS A 105 -7.65 -12.73 -0.14
N HIS A 106 -7.63 -11.98 -1.24
CA HIS A 106 -7.44 -12.53 -2.56
C HIS A 106 -5.97 -12.36 -2.94
N ILE A 107 -5.36 -13.33 -3.63
CA ILE A 107 -3.97 -13.24 -4.05
C ILE A 107 -3.92 -13.18 -5.57
N LEU A 108 -3.24 -12.16 -6.09
CA LEU A 108 -2.80 -12.11 -7.48
C LEU A 108 -1.37 -12.63 -7.52
N GLU A 109 -1.19 -13.86 -7.96
CA GLU A 109 0.13 -14.51 -7.98
C GLU A 109 1.03 -13.90 -9.05
N GLY A 110 2.18 -13.38 -8.63
CA GLY A 110 3.24 -12.94 -9.53
C GLY A 110 3.91 -14.11 -10.23
N GLN A 111 4.50 -13.85 -11.39
CA GLN A 111 5.22 -14.86 -12.18
C GLN A 111 6.56 -15.27 -11.54
N ASN A 112 7.04 -14.48 -10.57
CA ASN A 112 8.33 -14.67 -9.92
C ASN A 112 8.11 -15.01 -8.43
N GLN A 113 8.06 -16.31 -8.12
CA GLN A 113 7.91 -16.82 -6.74
C GLN A 113 9.17 -16.60 -5.87
N ALA A 114 10.31 -16.26 -6.47
CA ALA A 114 11.52 -15.84 -5.77
C ALA A 114 11.47 -14.37 -5.30
N GLY A 115 10.27 -13.77 -5.26
CA GLY A 115 10.04 -12.35 -5.07
C GLY A 115 10.67 -11.83 -3.78
N LYS A 116 11.58 -10.86 -3.92
CA LYS A 116 12.06 -10.02 -2.81
C LYS A 116 10.97 -9.10 -2.25
N ARG A 117 9.79 -9.05 -2.90
CA ARG A 117 8.70 -8.12 -2.58
C ARG A 117 7.34 -8.79 -2.59
N LEU A 118 6.50 -8.36 -1.66
CA LEU A 118 5.10 -8.71 -1.54
C LEU A 118 4.29 -7.43 -1.37
N TRP A 119 3.27 -7.25 -2.20
CA TRP A 119 2.38 -6.10 -2.08
C TRP A 119 1.11 -6.46 -1.33
N ILE A 120 0.58 -5.50 -0.59
CA ILE A 120 -0.75 -5.55 -0.01
C ILE A 120 -1.48 -4.30 -0.47
N ALA A 121 -2.59 -4.48 -1.17
CA ALA A 121 -3.38 -3.39 -1.73
C ALA A 121 -4.75 -3.30 -1.05
N GLU A 122 -5.23 -2.07 -0.81
CA GLU A 122 -6.53 -1.86 -0.17
C GLU A 122 -7.69 -2.36 -1.05
N GLY A 123 -7.70 -2.03 -2.34
CA GLY A 123 -8.78 -2.40 -3.26
C GLY A 123 -8.37 -3.36 -4.37
N TYR A 124 -9.34 -4.06 -4.97
CA TYR A 124 -9.08 -4.97 -6.09
C TYR A 124 -8.52 -4.27 -7.35
N ALA A 125 -9.01 -3.06 -7.68
CA ALA A 125 -8.48 -2.30 -8.83
C ALA A 125 -7.04 -1.82 -8.59
N THR A 126 -6.75 -1.31 -7.38
CA THR A 126 -5.41 -0.98 -6.91
C THR A 126 -4.48 -2.18 -7.05
N ALA A 127 -4.90 -3.35 -6.53
CA ALA A 127 -4.14 -4.58 -6.60
C ALA A 127 -3.85 -5.03 -8.03
N LEU A 128 -4.88 -5.03 -8.89
CA LEU A 128 -4.74 -5.39 -10.29
C LEU A 128 -3.77 -4.47 -11.03
N THR A 129 -3.81 -3.17 -10.73
CA THR A 129 -2.94 -2.17 -11.35
C THR A 129 -1.49 -2.39 -10.96
N VAL A 130 -1.21 -2.51 -9.67
CA VAL A 130 0.14 -2.81 -9.17
C VAL A 130 0.65 -4.11 -9.78
N HIS A 131 -0.13 -5.19 -9.68
CA HIS A 131 0.23 -6.49 -10.23
C HIS A 131 0.49 -6.43 -11.75
N HIS A 132 -0.34 -5.73 -12.50
CA HIS A 132 -0.17 -5.59 -13.95
C HIS A 132 1.12 -4.84 -14.32
N LEU A 133 1.49 -3.82 -13.53
CA LEU A 133 2.64 -2.97 -13.84
C LEU A 133 3.97 -3.55 -13.35
N THR A 134 3.97 -4.32 -12.26
CA THR A 134 5.17 -4.87 -11.64
C THR A 134 5.37 -6.36 -11.93
N GLY A 135 4.31 -7.12 -12.21
CA GLY A 135 4.34 -8.58 -12.29
C GLY A 135 4.55 -9.28 -10.95
N GLU A 136 4.57 -8.53 -9.84
CA GLU A 136 4.83 -9.04 -8.49
C GLU A 136 3.53 -9.52 -7.82
N THR A 137 3.67 -10.34 -6.77
CA THR A 137 2.52 -10.88 -6.02
C THR A 137 1.84 -9.78 -5.21
N VAL A 138 0.50 -9.73 -5.27
CA VAL A 138 -0.31 -8.75 -4.54
C VAL A 138 -1.43 -9.43 -3.76
N MET A 139 -1.45 -9.21 -2.45
CA MET A 139 -2.58 -9.54 -1.57
C MET A 139 -3.60 -8.41 -1.58
N VAL A 140 -4.88 -8.75 -1.74
CA VAL A 140 -5.98 -7.78 -1.76
C VAL A 140 -6.69 -7.78 -0.41
N ALA A 141 -6.61 -6.66 0.32
CA ALA A 141 -7.19 -6.50 1.65
C ALA A 141 -8.69 -6.19 1.64
N LEU A 142 -9.18 -5.55 0.58
CA LEU A 142 -10.54 -5.00 0.40
C LEU A 142 -10.97 -3.88 1.35
N SER A 143 -10.21 -3.59 2.41
CA SER A 143 -10.50 -2.49 3.33
C SER A 143 -9.27 -2.09 4.14
N SER A 144 -9.18 -0.81 4.49
CA SER A 144 -8.15 -0.29 5.39
C SER A 144 -8.08 -0.97 6.76
N VAL A 145 -9.18 -1.51 7.28
CA VAL A 145 -9.19 -2.27 8.56
C VAL A 145 -8.50 -3.63 8.41
N ASN A 146 -8.69 -4.30 7.28
CA ASN A 146 -8.03 -5.58 7.01
C ASN A 146 -6.55 -5.41 6.64
N LEU A 147 -6.16 -4.23 6.13
CA LEU A 147 -4.79 -3.91 5.73
C LEU A 147 -3.77 -4.21 6.83
N LEU A 148 -4.03 -3.72 8.06
CA LEU A 148 -3.16 -3.98 9.22
C LEU A 148 -3.08 -5.47 9.56
N SER A 149 -4.22 -6.19 9.51
CA SER A 149 -4.24 -7.62 9.83
C SER A 149 -3.46 -8.44 8.81
N LEU A 150 -3.54 -8.10 7.53
CA LEU A 150 -2.76 -8.75 6.48
C LEU A 150 -1.28 -8.37 6.53
N ALA A 151 -0.94 -7.14 6.91
CA ALA A 151 0.46 -6.72 7.04
C ALA A 151 1.23 -7.59 8.04
N SER A 152 0.66 -7.78 9.24
CA SER A 152 1.25 -8.67 10.25
C SER A 152 1.35 -10.11 9.78
N LEU A 153 0.30 -10.62 9.13
CA LEU A 153 0.27 -11.99 8.60
C LEU A 153 1.32 -12.20 7.50
N ALA A 154 1.44 -11.23 6.59
CA ALA A 154 2.41 -11.24 5.51
C ALA A 154 3.85 -11.27 6.06
N ARG A 155 4.15 -10.47 7.10
CA ARG A 155 5.49 -10.50 7.74
C ARG A 155 5.78 -11.84 8.39
N GLN A 156 4.80 -12.45 9.05
CA GLN A 156 4.96 -13.78 9.65
C GLN A 156 5.27 -14.86 8.60
N LYS A 157 4.54 -14.85 7.48
CA LYS A 157 4.70 -15.85 6.40
C LYS A 157 5.90 -15.59 5.50
N HIS A 158 6.27 -14.33 5.31
CA HIS A 158 7.31 -13.90 4.38
C HIS A 158 8.34 -13.00 5.07
N PRO A 159 9.09 -13.52 6.06
CA PRO A 159 9.96 -12.70 6.91
C PRO A 159 11.09 -12.00 6.13
N ALA A 160 11.54 -12.57 5.00
CA ALA A 160 12.60 -12.01 4.16
C ALA A 160 12.09 -11.10 3.03
N CYS A 161 10.78 -10.96 2.83
CA CYS A 161 10.23 -10.11 1.78
C CYS A 161 10.19 -8.65 2.23
N GLN A 162 10.44 -7.73 1.31
CA GLN A 162 10.04 -6.33 1.44
C GLN A 162 8.52 -6.25 1.25
N ILE A 163 7.80 -5.85 2.29
CA ILE A 163 6.35 -5.71 2.24
C ILE A 163 6.01 -4.27 1.84
N VAL A 164 5.16 -4.12 0.82
CA VAL A 164 4.73 -2.82 0.33
C VAL A 164 3.22 -2.67 0.44
N LEU A 165 2.77 -1.58 1.06
CA LEU A 165 1.36 -1.24 1.23
C LEU A 165 0.97 -0.27 0.12
N ALA A 166 0.29 -0.77 -0.91
CA ALA A 166 -0.31 0.05 -1.96
C ALA A 166 -1.64 0.62 -1.46
N ALA A 167 -1.58 1.82 -0.90
CA ALA A 167 -2.72 2.48 -0.27
C ALA A 167 -3.32 3.58 -1.14
N ASP A 168 -4.56 3.92 -0.86
CA ASP A 168 -5.26 5.01 -1.50
C ASP A 168 -4.81 6.35 -0.90
N ARG A 169 -4.79 7.41 -1.72
CA ARG A 169 -4.48 8.77 -1.29
C ARG A 169 -5.76 9.58 -1.17
N ASP A 170 -6.36 9.55 0.00
CA ASP A 170 -7.58 10.31 0.28
C ASP A 170 -7.30 11.74 0.78
N LEU A 171 -8.33 12.58 0.81
CA LEU A 171 -8.24 13.96 1.30
C LEU A 171 -8.27 14.06 2.84
N SER A 172 -8.78 13.05 3.55
CA SER A 172 -8.87 13.10 5.02
C SER A 172 -7.54 12.71 5.70
N GLY A 173 -6.63 12.07 4.96
CA GLY A 173 -5.40 11.49 5.46
C GLY A 173 -5.59 10.15 6.18
N ASP A 174 -6.81 9.61 6.25
CA ASP A 174 -7.09 8.45 7.11
C ASP A 174 -6.58 7.14 6.51
N GLY A 175 -6.73 6.96 5.20
CA GLY A 175 -6.16 5.83 4.47
C GLY A 175 -4.64 5.80 4.61
N GLN A 176 -3.99 6.95 4.45
CA GLN A 176 -2.54 7.10 4.59
C GLN A 176 -2.07 6.77 6.01
N LYS A 177 -2.76 7.24 7.04
CA LYS A 177 -2.44 6.93 8.44
C LYS A 177 -2.57 5.44 8.74
N LYS A 178 -3.62 4.79 8.24
CA LYS A 178 -3.82 3.34 8.43
C LYS A 178 -2.78 2.52 7.66
N ALA A 179 -2.41 2.95 6.46
CA ALA A 179 -1.35 2.34 5.69
C ALA A 179 0.01 2.47 6.38
N ALA A 180 0.32 3.64 6.95
CA ALA A 180 1.53 3.86 7.74
C ALA A 180 1.56 2.94 8.97
N ALA A 181 0.47 2.86 9.73
CA ALA A 181 0.38 1.95 10.87
C ALA A 181 0.55 0.47 10.47
N ALA A 182 0.02 0.08 9.30
CA ALA A 182 0.21 -1.27 8.76
C ALA A 182 1.66 -1.52 8.32
N ALA A 183 2.30 -0.53 7.69
CA ALA A 183 3.71 -0.59 7.32
C ALA A 183 4.61 -0.73 8.55
N ASP A 184 4.39 0.07 9.60
CA ASP A 184 5.14 -0.02 10.85
C ASP A 184 5.02 -1.41 11.50
N ALA A 185 3.80 -1.96 11.52
CA ALA A 185 3.53 -3.28 12.10
C ALA A 185 4.17 -4.46 11.34
N CYS A 186 4.68 -4.23 10.13
CA CYS A 186 5.28 -5.27 9.30
C CYS A 186 6.67 -4.89 8.77
N GLU A 187 7.30 -3.82 9.28
CA GLU A 187 8.57 -3.29 8.75
C GLU A 187 8.51 -3.12 7.21
N GLY A 188 7.38 -2.58 6.75
CA GLY A 188 7.05 -2.38 5.34
C GLY A 188 7.20 -0.93 4.90
N VAL A 189 6.85 -0.67 3.64
CA VAL A 189 6.85 0.69 3.06
C VAL A 189 5.47 1.02 2.48
N VAL A 190 5.05 2.27 2.57
CA VAL A 190 3.79 2.73 1.98
C VAL A 190 4.05 3.31 0.59
N ALA A 191 3.28 2.85 -0.39
CA ALA A 191 3.27 3.38 -1.74
C ALA A 191 1.93 4.09 -2.00
N LEU A 192 1.97 5.41 -2.16
CA LEU A 192 0.80 6.25 -2.46
C LEU A 192 0.81 6.71 -3.93
N PRO A 193 -0.36 6.76 -4.58
CA PRO A 193 -0.44 7.26 -5.95
C PRO A 193 -0.08 8.76 -6.05
N PRO A 194 0.37 9.20 -7.24
CA PRO A 194 0.66 10.61 -7.53
C PRO A 194 -0.61 11.47 -7.70
N VAL A 195 -1.80 10.91 -7.50
CA VAL A 195 -3.10 11.58 -7.57
C VAL A 195 -3.85 11.41 -6.25
N PHE A 196 -4.82 12.28 -5.99
CA PHE A 196 -5.85 11.98 -4.99
C PHE A 196 -6.78 10.91 -5.57
N GLY A 197 -6.83 9.74 -4.93
CA GLY A 197 -7.49 8.54 -5.46
C GLY A 197 -6.67 7.28 -5.24
N ASP A 198 -6.92 6.26 -6.06
CA ASP A 198 -6.20 4.99 -6.03
C ASP A 198 -5.13 4.87 -7.13
N TRP A 199 -4.33 3.80 -7.11
CA TRP A 199 -3.33 3.54 -8.15
C TRP A 199 -3.94 3.31 -9.54
N ASN A 200 -5.19 2.84 -9.61
CA ASN A 200 -5.89 2.69 -10.88
C ASN A 200 -6.36 4.03 -11.47
N ASP A 201 -6.70 5.00 -10.64
CA ASP A 201 -7.00 6.37 -11.09
C ASP A 201 -5.76 7.00 -11.71
N ALA A 202 -4.58 6.84 -11.09
CA ALA A 202 -3.30 7.26 -11.68
C ALA A 202 -3.01 6.56 -13.01
N PHE A 203 -3.28 5.25 -13.10
CA PHE A 203 -3.13 4.47 -14.32
C PHE A 203 -4.06 4.93 -15.44
N THR A 204 -5.31 5.22 -15.12
CA THR A 204 -6.31 5.68 -16.08
C THR A 204 -6.00 7.09 -16.57
N GLN A 205 -5.45 7.94 -15.71
CA GLN A 205 -5.14 9.34 -16.03
C GLN A 205 -3.81 9.51 -16.78
N TYR A 206 -2.75 8.81 -16.39
CA TYR A 206 -1.39 9.03 -16.89
C TYR A 206 -0.84 7.87 -17.73
N GLY A 207 -1.53 6.74 -17.79
CA GLY A 207 -1.10 5.55 -18.52
C GLY A 207 -0.05 4.71 -17.79
N GLY A 208 0.18 3.51 -18.30
CA GLY A 208 0.95 2.47 -17.60
C GLY A 208 2.41 2.80 -17.34
N GLU A 209 3.10 3.49 -18.26
CA GLU A 209 4.52 3.80 -18.09
C GLU A 209 4.76 4.82 -16.97
N ALA A 210 4.02 5.94 -16.98
CA ALA A 210 4.12 6.96 -15.95
C ALA A 210 3.73 6.42 -14.57
N THR A 211 2.66 5.62 -14.50
CA THR A 211 2.25 4.99 -13.24
C THR A 211 3.27 3.96 -12.75
N ARG A 212 3.86 3.15 -13.64
CA ARG A 212 4.93 2.22 -13.27
C ARG A 212 6.13 2.95 -12.68
N LYS A 213 6.55 4.05 -13.31
CA LYS A 213 7.63 4.91 -12.78
C LYS A 213 7.27 5.43 -11.39
N ALA A 214 6.05 5.96 -11.21
CA ALA A 214 5.60 6.46 -9.91
C ALA A 214 5.55 5.38 -8.82
N ILE A 215 5.16 4.14 -9.15
CA ILE A 215 5.18 3.00 -8.22
C ILE A 215 6.61 2.74 -7.74
N TYR A 216 7.58 2.65 -8.66
CA TYR A 216 8.97 2.38 -8.30
C TYR A 216 9.65 3.54 -7.57
N ASP A 217 9.29 4.78 -7.91
CA ASP A 217 9.77 5.96 -7.20
C ASP A 217 9.23 5.98 -5.75
N ALA A 218 7.96 5.62 -5.54
CA ALA A 218 7.34 5.59 -4.22
C ALA A 218 7.93 4.55 -3.27
N ILE A 219 8.53 3.48 -3.78
CA ILE A 219 9.16 2.42 -2.96
C ILE A 219 10.69 2.48 -2.98
N ARG A 220 11.26 3.46 -3.66
CA ARG A 220 12.70 3.64 -3.71
C ARG A 220 13.18 3.92 -2.29
N PRO A 221 14.17 3.17 -1.78
CA PRO A 221 14.79 3.52 -0.51
C PRO A 221 15.26 4.97 -0.56
N PRO A 222 15.19 5.71 0.56
CA PRO A 222 15.85 7.01 0.66
C PRO A 222 17.30 6.88 0.19
N ALA A 223 17.79 7.88 -0.54
CA ALA A 223 19.20 7.91 -0.88
C ALA A 223 20.02 7.85 0.42
N GLU A 224 21.03 6.99 0.45
CA GLU A 224 21.95 6.96 1.59
C GLU A 224 22.63 8.32 1.70
N SER A 225 22.72 8.82 2.93
CA SER A 225 23.40 10.07 3.20
C SER A 225 24.86 9.97 2.72
N PRO A 226 25.39 10.99 2.02
CA PRO A 226 26.82 11.05 1.71
C PRO A 226 27.68 10.94 2.97
N PHE A 227 27.18 11.45 4.11
CA PHE A 227 27.86 11.41 5.40
C PHE A 227 27.87 10.02 6.08
N ASP A 228 27.12 9.05 5.55
CA ASP A 228 27.11 7.68 6.05
C ASP A 228 27.94 6.74 5.16
N THR A 229 28.31 7.17 3.94
CA THR A 229 28.98 6.34 2.93
C THR A 229 30.39 6.81 2.59
N MET A 230 30.70 8.10 2.76
CA MET A 230 32.01 8.67 2.45
C MET A 230 33.01 8.51 3.59
N SER A 231 34.30 8.60 3.25
CA SER A 231 35.39 8.61 4.24
C SER A 231 35.76 10.02 4.71
N GLU A 232 36.42 10.09 5.88
CA GLU A 232 36.97 11.34 6.44
C GLU A 232 37.93 12.04 5.46
N ALA A 233 38.78 11.27 4.80
CA ALA A 233 39.80 11.79 3.89
C ALA A 233 39.18 12.41 2.64
N GLU A 234 38.21 11.74 2.03
CA GLU A 234 37.47 12.26 0.87
C GLU A 234 36.74 13.55 1.24
N PHE A 235 36.09 13.58 2.40
CA PHE A 235 35.37 14.76 2.86
C PHE A 235 36.30 15.93 3.19
N SER A 236 37.44 15.67 3.81
CA SER A 236 38.41 16.71 4.17
C SER A 236 39.05 17.37 2.94
N ALA A 237 39.27 16.59 1.87
CA ALA A 237 39.82 17.07 0.61
C ALA A 237 38.85 17.92 -0.24
N MET A 238 37.56 17.96 0.11
CA MET A 238 36.55 18.73 -0.63
C MET A 238 36.64 20.23 -0.36
N SER A 239 36.40 21.00 -1.42
CA SER A 239 36.14 22.44 -1.36
C SER A 239 34.86 22.77 -0.58
N THR A 240 34.71 24.04 -0.18
CA THR A 240 33.50 24.52 0.49
C THR A 240 32.24 24.30 -0.33
N SER A 241 32.30 24.49 -1.65
CA SER A 241 31.18 24.24 -2.57
C SER A 241 30.81 22.76 -2.64
N GLU A 242 31.80 21.86 -2.66
CA GLU A 242 31.54 20.41 -2.68
C GLU A 242 30.94 19.94 -1.35
N LYS A 243 31.44 20.45 -0.21
CA LYS A 243 30.84 20.18 1.10
C LYS A 243 29.39 20.68 1.19
N ALA A 244 29.11 21.87 0.65
CA ALA A 244 27.76 22.41 0.57
C ALA A 244 26.84 21.52 -0.30
N MET A 245 27.35 20.98 -1.42
CA MET A 245 26.60 20.03 -2.23
C MET A 245 26.31 18.72 -1.49
N ARG A 246 27.24 18.22 -0.65
CA ARG A 246 26.96 17.02 0.18
C ARG A 246 25.88 17.26 1.22
N ILE A 247 25.85 18.46 1.80
CA ILE A 247 24.75 18.88 2.69
C ILE A 247 23.43 18.91 1.91
N TYR A 248 23.43 19.47 0.70
CA TYR A 248 22.25 19.47 -0.18
C TYR A 248 21.79 18.05 -0.54
N GLU A 249 22.70 17.16 -0.94
CA GLU A 249 22.41 15.76 -1.24
C GLU A 249 21.87 15.00 -0.02
N HIS A 250 22.38 15.29 1.18
CA HIS A 250 21.89 14.69 2.42
C HIS A 250 20.43 15.04 2.72
N TYR A 251 20.06 16.31 2.60
CA TYR A 251 18.68 16.74 2.87
C TYR A 251 17.74 16.59 1.66
N GLY A 252 18.28 16.58 0.44
CA GLY A 252 17.55 16.44 -0.81
C GLY A 252 16.36 17.39 -0.93
N GLU A 253 15.21 16.85 -1.31
CA GLU A 253 13.94 17.60 -1.44
C GLU A 253 13.36 18.05 -0.09
N ALA A 254 13.92 17.64 1.04
CA ALA A 254 13.45 18.04 2.36
C ALA A 254 14.01 19.39 2.83
N LEU A 255 14.95 20.01 2.11
CA LEU A 255 15.51 21.32 2.44
C LEU A 255 15.23 22.31 1.33
N ALA A 256 14.67 23.46 1.69
CA ALA A 256 14.39 24.55 0.77
C ALA A 256 14.94 25.86 1.31
N VAL A 257 15.41 26.71 0.40
CA VAL A 257 15.77 28.09 0.68
C VAL A 257 14.79 28.98 -0.08
N ASP A 258 14.30 30.03 0.56
CA ASP A 258 13.46 31.01 -0.14
C ASP A 258 14.22 31.76 -1.24
N ALA A 259 13.49 32.43 -2.13
CA ALA A 259 14.08 33.11 -3.29
C ALA A 259 15.10 34.20 -2.92
N ASN A 260 15.02 34.76 -1.71
CA ASN A 260 15.93 35.80 -1.24
C ASN A 260 17.15 35.25 -0.48
N GLY A 261 17.23 33.93 -0.27
CA GLY A 261 18.34 33.29 0.42
C GLY A 261 18.36 33.48 1.95
N GLN A 262 17.27 33.96 2.54
CA GLN A 262 17.22 34.36 3.95
C GLN A 262 16.52 33.33 4.85
N LEU A 263 15.58 32.57 4.29
CA LEU A 263 14.75 31.63 5.02
C LEU A 263 15.08 30.22 4.57
N LEU A 264 15.71 29.48 5.47
CA LEU A 264 15.88 28.04 5.32
C LEU A 264 14.66 27.34 5.90
N SER A 265 14.11 26.36 5.18
CA SER A 265 12.97 25.57 5.62
C SER A 265 13.25 24.09 5.43
N ARG A 266 12.75 23.27 6.37
CA ARG A 266 12.83 21.81 6.31
C ARG A 266 11.45 21.20 6.29
N TYR A 267 11.24 20.21 5.42
CA TYR A 267 10.01 19.43 5.37
C TYR A 267 10.06 18.30 6.39
N GLU A 268 9.17 18.34 7.37
CA GLU A 268 9.09 17.34 8.43
C GLU A 268 7.63 16.97 8.69
N ASN A 269 7.34 15.68 8.79
CA ASN A 269 6.01 15.18 9.20
C ASN A 269 4.85 15.79 8.39
N GLY A 270 5.07 16.01 7.09
CA GLY A 270 4.03 16.54 6.20
C GLY A 270 3.94 18.07 6.15
N VAL A 271 4.80 18.81 6.84
CA VAL A 271 4.72 20.28 6.94
C VAL A 271 6.10 20.91 6.75
N TRP A 272 6.16 22.00 5.98
CA TRP A 272 7.34 22.85 5.89
C TRP A 272 7.46 23.71 7.14
N LYS A 273 8.62 23.66 7.80
CA LYS A 273 8.95 24.50 8.95
C LYS A 273 10.18 25.34 8.66
N VAL A 274 10.16 26.59 9.12
CA VAL A 274 11.36 27.43 9.12
C VAL A 274 12.40 26.79 10.03
N LEU A 275 13.60 26.58 9.50
CA LEU A 275 14.74 26.04 10.22
C LEU A 275 15.68 27.20 10.60
N PRO A 276 15.79 27.55 11.89
CA PRO A 276 16.69 28.61 12.32
C PRO A 276 18.15 28.34 11.92
N PRO A 277 18.93 29.35 11.48
CA PRO A 277 20.31 29.14 11.05
C PRO A 277 21.21 28.45 12.09
N GLN A 278 20.99 28.74 13.37
CA GLN A 278 21.71 28.11 14.48
C GLN A 278 21.41 26.59 14.61
N ASP A 279 20.15 26.20 14.38
CA ASP A 279 19.75 24.80 14.44
C ASP A 279 20.27 24.05 13.22
N PHE A 280 20.21 24.68 12.04
CA PHE A 280 20.82 24.12 10.84
C PHE A 280 22.34 23.95 10.99
N ALA A 281 23.04 24.95 11.53
CA ALA A 281 24.48 24.86 11.77
C ALA A 281 24.82 23.71 12.75
N ARG A 282 24.02 23.52 13.80
CA ARG A 282 24.15 22.39 14.73
C ARG A 282 23.94 21.05 14.02
N ASP A 283 22.92 20.95 13.18
CA ASP A 283 22.63 19.72 12.45
C ASP A 283 23.74 19.38 11.46
N VAL A 284 24.22 20.36 10.69
CA VAL A 284 25.38 20.22 9.78
C VAL A 284 26.63 19.81 10.57
N ALA A 285 26.85 20.38 11.75
CA ALA A 285 27.97 19.98 12.58
C ALA A 285 27.86 18.52 13.03
N GLY A 286 26.66 18.05 13.36
CA GLY A 286 26.39 16.65 13.63
C GLY A 286 26.70 15.73 12.44
N LEU A 287 26.42 16.17 11.20
CA LEU A 287 26.78 15.40 10.00
C LEU A 287 28.29 15.27 9.83
N PHE A 288 29.04 16.33 10.07
CA PHE A 288 30.50 16.31 9.93
C PHE A 288 31.14 15.42 11.00
N GLN A 289 30.57 15.40 12.23
CA GLN A 289 31.03 14.51 13.29
C GLN A 289 30.86 13.03 12.95
N ARG A 290 29.84 12.64 12.16
CA ARG A 290 29.67 11.24 11.73
C ARG A 290 30.85 10.76 10.89
N LEU A 291 31.40 11.66 10.08
CA LEU A 291 32.60 11.41 9.27
C LEU A 291 33.91 11.53 10.07
N ARG A 292 33.84 11.85 11.37
CA ARG A 292 35.00 12.16 12.24
C ARG A 292 35.90 13.27 11.70
N ALA A 293 35.41 14.07 10.77
CA ALA A 293 36.17 15.14 10.15
C ALA A 293 36.33 16.34 11.11
N PRO A 294 37.52 16.96 11.19
CA PRO A 294 37.73 18.15 12.00
C PRO A 294 36.98 19.37 11.42
N PHE A 295 36.48 20.24 12.29
CA PHE A 295 35.77 21.48 11.93
C PHE A 295 36.67 22.61 11.43
N SER A 296 37.99 22.42 11.45
CA SER A 296 38.95 23.41 10.99
C SER A 296 39.18 23.29 9.49
N SER A 297 38.85 24.34 8.75
CA SER A 297 39.46 24.61 7.45
C SER A 297 40.97 24.76 7.63
N GLY A 298 41.75 23.94 6.93
CA GLY A 298 43.12 24.34 6.55
C GLY A 298 43.08 25.56 5.65
#